data_AF-A0A7G5GPF3-F1
#
_entry.id   AF-A0A7G5GPF3-F1
#
_cell.length_a   1.000
_cell.length_b   1.000
_cell.length_c   1.000
_cell.angle_alpha   90.00
_cell.angle_beta   90.00
_cell.angle_gamma   90.00
#
_symmetry.space_group_name_H-M   'P 1'
#
loop_
_entity.id
_entity.type
_entity.pdbx_description
1 polymer ?
#
loop_
_entity_poly.entity_id
_entity_poly.type
_entity_poly.pdbx_seq_one_letter_code
_entity_poly.pdbx_strand_id
1 'polypeptide(L)'
;MRKVVAAICCLLIAATFLNFQQTDGWMGKWTGEHPEGVTYTIKVKDKYKGMNLCEVHAEGIQTFYTLDCWATGTPTTLKVYYRSATDGAFYAKDRVKPNAPLFILTRQKGKVLWKWQQIFTDDLVMHKGK
;
A
#
# COMPACT_ATOMS: atom_id res chain seq x y z
N MET A 1 11.01 32.62 -36.21
CA MET A 1 10.47 31.38 -35.62
C MET A 1 11.54 30.58 -34.85
N ARG A 2 12.15 31.17 -33.80
CA ARG A 2 13.22 30.49 -33.00
C ARG A 2 12.98 30.51 -31.48
N LYS A 3 11.90 31.13 -31.01
CA LYS A 3 11.62 31.31 -29.57
C LYS A 3 10.66 30.28 -28.96
N VAL A 4 10.01 29.44 -29.77
CA VAL A 4 8.99 28.48 -29.29
C VAL A 4 9.59 27.14 -28.87
N VAL A 5 10.78 26.80 -29.38
CA VAL A 5 11.40 25.48 -29.15
C VAL A 5 11.94 25.32 -27.72
N ALA A 6 12.36 26.40 -27.07
CA ALA A 6 12.92 26.35 -25.71
C ALA A 6 11.88 26.02 -24.63
N ALA A 7 10.60 26.34 -24.83
CA ALA A 7 9.56 26.10 -23.83
C ALA A 7 9.11 24.62 -23.77
N ILE A 8 9.24 23.89 -24.87
CA ILE A 8 8.76 22.50 -24.99
C ILE A 8 9.69 21.52 -24.24
N CYS A 9 11.01 21.76 -24.24
CA CYS A 9 11.97 20.91 -23.53
C CYS A 9 11.83 20.98 -21.99
N CYS A 10 11.44 22.12 -21.42
CA CYS A 10 11.25 22.24 -19.97
C CYS A 10 9.99 21.51 -19.45
N LEU A 11 8.96 21.37 -20.29
CA LEU A 11 7.71 20.67 -19.91
C LEU A 11 7.87 19.14 -19.88
N LEU A 12 8.78 18.58 -20.68
CA LEU A 12 9.03 17.14 -20.73
C LEU A 12 9.80 16.62 -19.51
N ILE A 13 10.65 17.44 -18.89
CA ILE A 13 11.42 17.06 -17.70
C ILE A 13 10.54 17.02 -16.44
N ALA A 14 9.52 17.89 -16.36
CA ALA A 14 8.59 17.91 -15.22
C ALA A 14 7.67 16.67 -15.18
N ALA A 15 7.32 16.11 -16.34
CA ALA A 15 6.46 14.92 -16.42
C ALA A 15 7.15 13.63 -15.92
N THR A 16 8.48 13.55 -16.00
CA THR A 16 9.22 12.35 -15.57
C THR A 16 9.39 12.26 -14.05
N PHE A 17 9.43 13.39 -13.33
CA PHE A 17 9.53 13.39 -11.86
C PHE A 17 8.20 13.05 -11.16
N LEU A 18 7.06 13.26 -11.82
CA LEU A 18 5.73 12.93 -11.29
C LEU A 18 5.49 11.42 -11.12
N ASN A 19 6.18 10.58 -11.92
CA ASN A 19 6.06 9.13 -11.79
C ASN A 19 6.84 8.56 -10.60
N PHE A 20 7.91 9.22 -10.17
CA PHE A 20 8.75 8.72 -9.08
C PHE A 20 8.17 8.95 -7.69
N GLN A 21 7.19 9.83 -7.52
CA GLN A 21 6.60 10.19 -6.22
C GLN A 21 5.15 9.70 -6.00
N GLN A 22 4.62 8.87 -6.90
CA GLN A 22 3.19 8.53 -6.93
C GLN A 22 2.65 7.96 -5.61
N THR A 23 3.49 7.32 -4.81
CA THR A 23 3.10 6.67 -3.55
C THR A 23 3.68 7.33 -2.30
N ASP A 24 4.41 8.44 -2.39
CA ASP A 24 5.08 9.07 -1.24
C ASP A 24 4.06 9.51 -0.18
N GLY A 25 2.88 9.95 -0.63
CA GLY A 25 1.79 10.31 0.27
C GLY A 25 1.28 9.15 1.13
N TRP A 26 1.55 7.89 0.76
CA TRP A 26 1.17 6.70 1.51
C TRP A 26 2.18 6.29 2.58
N MET A 27 3.38 6.89 2.60
CA MET A 27 4.40 6.58 3.60
C MET A 27 3.91 6.80 5.02
N GLY A 28 4.35 5.93 5.93
CA GLY A 28 4.00 5.96 7.34
C GLY A 28 3.16 4.75 7.78
N LYS A 29 2.53 4.90 8.94
CA LYS A 29 1.71 3.86 9.58
C LYS A 29 0.24 4.12 9.33
N TRP A 30 -0.50 3.08 8.97
CA TRP A 30 -1.96 3.11 8.84
C TRP A 30 -2.55 1.94 9.60
N THR A 31 -3.59 2.20 10.38
CA THR A 31 -4.23 1.18 11.22
C THR A 31 -5.74 1.20 11.03
N GLY A 32 -6.37 0.03 11.05
CA GLY A 32 -7.81 -0.14 10.98
C GLY A 32 -8.22 -1.42 11.70
N GLU A 33 -9.44 -1.44 12.21
CA GLU A 33 -9.97 -2.54 13.02
C GLU A 33 -11.05 -3.28 12.23
N HIS A 34 -10.93 -4.61 12.18
CA HIS A 34 -11.94 -5.48 11.62
C HIS A 34 -13.04 -5.76 12.66
N PRO A 35 -14.32 -5.85 12.25
CA PRO A 35 -15.44 -6.11 13.17
C PRO A 35 -15.27 -7.36 14.05
N GLU A 36 -14.44 -8.31 13.63
CA GLU A 36 -14.10 -9.53 14.38
C GLU A 36 -13.00 -9.31 15.44
N GLY A 37 -12.61 -8.06 15.71
CA GLY A 37 -11.64 -7.71 16.76
C GLY A 37 -10.18 -7.92 16.36
N VAL A 38 -9.87 -7.89 15.05
CA VAL A 38 -8.50 -7.93 14.54
C VAL A 38 -8.08 -6.53 14.09
N THR A 39 -7.02 -6.02 14.69
CA THR A 39 -6.38 -4.77 14.28
C THR A 39 -5.34 -5.06 13.20
N TYR A 40 -5.50 -4.41 12.06
CA TYR A 40 -4.55 -4.44 10.96
C TYR A 40 -3.76 -3.15 10.92
N THR A 41 -2.43 -3.27 10.88
CA THR A 41 -1.51 -2.15 10.75
C THR A 41 -0.61 -2.36 9.55
N ILE A 42 -0.56 -1.40 8.63
CA ILE A 42 0.44 -1.37 7.56
C ILE A 42 1.43 -0.24 7.79
N LYS A 43 2.72 -0.57 7.70
CA LYS A 43 3.83 0.38 7.69
C LYS A 43 4.41 0.44 6.28
N VAL A 44 4.16 1.54 5.58
CA VAL A 44 4.71 1.82 4.25
C VAL A 44 6.03 2.57 4.41
N LYS A 45 7.13 1.93 3.98
CA LYS A 45 8.50 2.40 4.06
C LYS A 45 8.94 2.98 2.70
N ASP A 46 10.19 3.42 2.63
CA ASP A 46 10.77 4.00 1.42
C ASP A 46 10.85 2.98 0.27
N LYS A 47 11.20 3.47 -0.92
CA LYS A 47 11.20 2.71 -2.16
C LYS A 47 12.49 1.92 -2.36
N TYR A 48 12.32 0.72 -2.90
CA TYR A 48 13.39 -0.06 -3.50
C TYR A 48 12.98 -0.42 -4.94
N LYS A 49 13.80 -0.02 -5.92
CA LYS A 49 13.52 -0.26 -7.35
C LYS A 49 12.12 0.20 -7.80
N GLY A 50 11.67 1.37 -7.33
CA GLY A 50 10.38 1.96 -7.71
C GLY A 50 9.15 1.43 -6.97
N MET A 51 9.33 0.52 -6.01
CA MET A 51 8.25 -0.05 -5.19
C MET A 51 8.47 0.28 -3.72
N ASN A 52 7.43 0.67 -2.97
CA ASN A 52 7.55 0.84 -1.52
C ASN A 52 7.73 -0.51 -0.85
N LEU A 53 8.71 -0.62 0.05
CA LEU A 53 8.73 -1.72 0.99
C LEU A 53 7.63 -1.50 2.04
N CYS A 54 6.99 -2.56 2.50
CA CYS A 54 5.99 -2.43 3.55
C CYS A 54 5.96 -3.65 4.47
N GLU A 55 5.30 -3.47 5.60
CA GLU A 55 5.09 -4.49 6.61
C GLU A 55 3.65 -4.43 7.08
N VAL A 56 3.01 -5.59 7.21
CA VAL A 56 1.63 -5.72 7.67
C VAL A 56 1.63 -6.50 8.96
N HIS A 57 1.08 -5.91 10.00
CA HIS A 57 0.89 -6.56 11.28
C HIS A 57 -0.61 -6.76 11.52
N ALA A 58 -1.00 -7.96 11.90
CA ALA A 58 -2.35 -8.30 12.30
C ALA A 58 -2.32 -8.79 13.75
N GLU A 59 -3.16 -8.20 14.60
CA GLU A 59 -3.23 -8.52 16.02
C GLU A 59 -4.69 -8.59 16.48
N GLY A 60 -5.07 -9.70 17.11
CA GLY A 60 -6.38 -9.93 17.71
C GLY A 60 -6.33 -11.15 18.63
N ILE A 61 -7.45 -11.49 19.27
CA ILE A 61 -7.51 -12.54 20.32
C ILE A 61 -6.95 -13.90 19.84
N GLN A 62 -7.16 -14.26 18.57
CA GLN A 62 -6.69 -15.51 17.96
C GLN A 62 -5.82 -15.30 16.72
N THR A 63 -5.48 -14.06 16.39
CA THR A 63 -4.75 -13.72 15.15
C THR A 63 -3.52 -12.91 15.52
N PHE A 64 -2.35 -13.44 15.18
CA PHE A 64 -1.09 -12.72 15.28
C PHE A 64 -0.20 -13.11 14.12
N TYR A 65 0.07 -12.17 13.22
CA TYR A 65 1.05 -12.37 12.15
C TYR A 65 1.67 -11.07 11.66
N THR A 66 2.90 -11.18 11.16
CA THR A 66 3.61 -10.12 10.46
C THR A 66 3.97 -10.58 9.05
N LEU A 67 3.64 -9.75 8.06
CA LEU A 67 3.93 -9.99 6.64
C LEU A 67 4.87 -8.92 6.13
N ASP A 68 5.93 -9.33 5.45
CA ASP A 68 6.64 -8.46 4.54
C ASP A 68 5.84 -8.30 3.25
N CYS A 69 5.82 -7.08 2.74
CA CYS A 69 5.14 -6.74 1.51
C CYS A 69 5.91 -5.72 0.68
N TRP A 70 5.48 -5.57 -0.56
CA TRP A 70 5.83 -4.44 -1.40
C TRP A 70 4.55 -3.78 -1.90
N ALA A 71 4.62 -2.49 -2.20
CA ALA A 71 3.46 -1.72 -2.60
C ALA A 71 3.78 -0.80 -3.78
N THR A 72 2.77 -0.63 -4.64
CA THR A 72 2.83 0.23 -5.84
C THR A 72 1.48 0.91 -6.02
N GLY A 73 1.45 2.00 -6.77
CA GLY A 73 0.18 2.64 -7.09
C GLY A 73 0.30 4.12 -7.37
N THR A 74 -0.78 4.83 -7.11
CA THR A 74 -1.00 6.25 -7.39
C THR A 74 -1.22 7.01 -6.09
N PRO A 75 -1.32 8.36 -6.15
CA PRO A 75 -1.63 9.16 -4.95
C PRO A 75 -2.97 8.81 -4.29
N THR A 76 -3.88 8.15 -5.01
CA THR A 76 -5.23 7.79 -4.55
C THR A 76 -5.42 6.30 -4.31
N THR A 77 -4.56 5.43 -4.84
CA THR A 77 -4.69 3.98 -4.73
C THR A 77 -3.33 3.34 -4.46
N LEU A 78 -3.24 2.52 -3.42
CA LEU A 78 -2.04 1.74 -3.10
C LEU A 78 -2.39 0.24 -3.16
N LYS A 79 -1.75 -0.47 -4.08
CA LYS A 79 -1.84 -1.93 -4.21
C LYS A 79 -0.70 -2.54 -3.39
N VAL A 80 -1.05 -3.42 -2.47
CA VAL A 80 -0.10 -4.09 -1.57
C VAL A 80 0.01 -5.55 -1.94
N TYR A 81 1.22 -6.06 -2.07
CA TYR A 81 1.50 -7.40 -2.54
C TYR A 81 2.29 -8.17 -1.48
N TYR A 82 1.91 -9.42 -1.29
CA TYR A 82 2.57 -10.32 -0.36
C TYR A 82 4.00 -10.64 -0.82
N ARG A 83 4.94 -10.70 0.13
CA ARG A 83 6.29 -11.21 -0.09
C ARG A 83 6.57 -12.45 0.76
N SER A 84 6.44 -12.33 2.07
CA SER A 84 6.72 -13.42 3.02
C SER A 84 6.00 -13.16 4.33
N ALA A 85 5.72 -14.23 5.09
CA ALA A 85 5.36 -14.11 6.50
C ALA A 85 6.67 -14.14 7.31
N THR A 86 6.87 -13.15 8.18
CA THR A 86 8.10 -13.01 9.00
C THR A 86 7.88 -13.44 10.43
N ASP A 87 6.64 -13.41 10.92
CA ASP A 87 6.30 -13.82 12.27
C ASP A 87 4.82 -14.23 12.36
N GLY A 88 4.51 -15.06 13.35
CA GLY A 88 3.16 -15.40 13.76
C GLY A 88 2.59 -16.71 13.20
N ALA A 89 1.44 -17.08 13.77
CA ALA A 89 0.70 -18.30 13.46
C ALA A 89 -0.56 -17.97 12.64
N PHE A 90 -1.10 -18.97 11.93
CA PHE A 90 -2.41 -18.90 11.24
C PHE A 90 -2.52 -18.03 9.97
N TYR A 91 -1.43 -17.53 9.39
CA TYR A 91 -1.53 -16.94 8.04
C TYR A 91 -1.67 -18.03 6.97
N ALA A 92 -2.76 -18.00 6.20
CA ALA A 92 -3.06 -18.94 5.13
C ALA A 92 -2.20 -18.70 3.87
N LYS A 93 -0.87 -18.79 4.02
CA LYS A 93 0.13 -18.47 2.98
C LYS A 93 -0.12 -19.20 1.66
N ASP A 94 -0.61 -20.45 1.72
CA ASP A 94 -0.82 -21.31 0.55
C ASP A 94 -2.01 -20.85 -0.31
N ARG A 95 -2.84 -19.93 0.20
CA ARG A 95 -3.97 -19.32 -0.53
C ARG A 95 -3.59 -18.01 -1.20
N VAL A 96 -2.35 -17.54 -1.03
CA VAL A 96 -1.90 -16.23 -1.50
C VAL A 96 -1.15 -16.37 -2.81
N LYS A 97 -1.58 -15.61 -3.81
CA LYS A 97 -0.88 -15.46 -5.09
C LYS A 97 0.07 -14.27 -4.98
N PRO A 98 1.41 -14.48 -5.01
CA PRO A 98 2.38 -13.40 -4.83
C PRO A 98 2.29 -12.28 -5.87
N ASN A 99 1.84 -12.62 -7.09
CA ASN A 99 1.73 -11.69 -8.22
C ASN A 99 0.39 -10.95 -8.29
N ALA A 100 -0.50 -11.16 -7.31
CA ALA A 100 -1.75 -10.44 -7.19
C ALA A 100 -1.75 -9.59 -5.91
N PRO A 101 -2.43 -8.43 -5.89
CA PRO A 101 -2.54 -7.63 -4.68
C PRO A 101 -3.17 -8.45 -3.55
N LEU A 102 -2.59 -8.41 -2.36
CA LEU A 102 -3.17 -8.98 -1.15
C LEU A 102 -4.37 -8.13 -0.69
N PHE A 103 -4.19 -6.82 -0.73
CA PHE A 103 -5.24 -5.83 -0.50
C PHE A 103 -4.94 -4.51 -1.22
N ILE A 104 -5.98 -3.69 -1.38
CA ILE A 104 -5.91 -2.38 -2.06
C ILE A 104 -6.39 -1.31 -1.08
N LEU A 105 -5.55 -0.30 -0.85
CA LEU A 105 -5.93 0.90 -0.11
C LEU A 105 -6.36 1.98 -1.10
N THR A 106 -7.48 2.66 -0.83
CA THR A 106 -8.01 3.73 -1.67
C THR A 106 -8.36 4.94 -0.82
N ARG A 107 -7.99 6.14 -1.27
CA ARG A 107 -8.44 7.40 -0.68
C ARG A 107 -9.79 7.80 -1.27
N GLN A 108 -10.80 7.90 -0.43
CA GLN A 108 -12.12 8.32 -0.83
C GLN A 108 -12.71 9.27 0.21
N LYS A 109 -13.10 10.48 -0.22
CA LYS A 109 -13.76 11.49 0.64
C LYS A 109 -13.02 11.75 1.97
N GLY A 110 -11.68 11.87 1.91
CA GLY A 110 -10.84 12.12 3.08
C GLY A 110 -10.59 10.90 3.98
N LYS A 111 -11.12 9.73 3.64
CA LYS A 111 -10.88 8.46 4.34
C LYS A 111 -9.96 7.56 3.51
N VAL A 112 -9.26 6.65 4.18
CA VAL A 112 -8.57 5.53 3.53
C VAL A 112 -9.42 4.29 3.75
N LEU A 113 -9.78 3.62 2.66
CA LEU A 113 -10.46 2.34 2.66
C LEU A 113 -9.45 1.27 2.30
N TRP A 114 -9.46 0.14 3.00
CA TRP A 114 -8.66 -1.04 2.73
C TRP A 114 -9.59 -2.16 2.30
N LYS A 115 -9.30 -2.77 1.16
CA LYS A 115 -10.09 -3.89 0.63
C LYS A 115 -9.23 -5.13 0.41
N TRP A 116 -9.58 -6.22 1.07
CA TRP A 116 -8.96 -7.52 0.81
C TRP A 116 -9.31 -8.07 -0.58
N GLN A 117 -8.36 -8.74 -1.23
CA GLN A 117 -8.54 -9.24 -2.59
C GLN A 117 -8.50 -10.77 -2.70
N GLN A 118 -7.88 -11.47 -1.74
CA GLN A 118 -7.58 -12.90 -1.90
C GLN A 118 -8.04 -13.78 -0.74
N ILE A 119 -8.03 -13.28 0.50
CA ILE A 119 -8.34 -14.09 1.70
C ILE A 119 -9.73 -13.77 2.26
N PHE A 120 -10.10 -12.49 2.23
CA PHE A 120 -11.36 -11.98 2.75
C PHE A 120 -12.03 -11.09 1.70
N THR A 121 -13.35 -10.91 1.80
CA THR A 121 -14.13 -10.06 0.89
C THR A 121 -14.52 -8.70 1.49
N ASP A 122 -13.99 -8.38 2.68
CA ASP A 122 -14.46 -7.25 3.47
C ASP A 122 -13.61 -5.98 3.30
N ASP A 123 -14.28 -4.84 3.46
CA ASP A 123 -13.70 -3.51 3.43
C ASP A 123 -13.47 -2.99 4.87
N LEU A 124 -12.33 -2.34 5.09
CA LEU A 124 -11.90 -1.78 6.37
C LEU A 124 -11.63 -0.29 6.24
N VAL A 125 -12.07 0.51 7.21
CA VAL A 125 -11.71 1.92 7.28
C VAL A 125 -10.41 2.07 8.04
N MET A 126 -9.45 2.75 7.41
CA MET A 126 -8.11 2.96 7.95
C MET A 126 -7.92 4.40 8.39
N HIS A 127 -7.11 4.56 9.43
CA HIS A 127 -6.68 5.84 9.96
C HIS A 127 -5.15 5.91 9.93
N LYS A 128 -4.61 7.12 9.71
CA LYS A 128 -3.16 7.32 9.79
C LYS A 128 -2.73 7.27 11.25
N GLY A 129 -1.81 6.36 11.57
CA GLY A 129 -1.18 6.27 12.88
C GLY A 129 -0.21 7.43 13.10
N LYS A 130 0.04 7.74 14.38
CA LYS A 130 1.14 8.63 14.79
C LYS A 130 2.49 7.95 14.59
#